data_AF-A0A4R2T6F0-F1
#
_entry.id   AF-A0A4R2T6F0-F1
#
_cell.length_a   1.000
_cell.length_b   1.000
_cell.length_c   1.000
_cell.angle_alpha   90.00
_cell.angle_beta   90.00
_cell.angle_gamma   90.00
#
_symmetry.space_group_name_H-M   'P 1'
#
loop_
_entity.id
_entity.type
_entity.pdbx_description
1 polymer ?
#
loop_
_entity_poly.entity_id
_entity_poly.type
_entity_poly.pdbx_seq_one_letter_code
_entity_poly.pdbx_strand_id
1 'polypeptide(L)'
;MKRDTNGKKIKWCGWKLHIVCDSKSELPLDILITPASVYDGTVTIKLIQKFLNNYRDVFAPNYYAMDSGYDFEYIYEAITNDFNATPYTAYNHRGSYAPPEGLDEDFDPICSGRYKLVYWGKDKNFLKFRCPHAVGRCNCPTA
;
A
#
# COMPACT_ATOMS: atom_id res chain seq x y z
N MET A 1 -17.35 10.91 8.19
CA MET A 1 -16.88 11.79 9.30
C MET A 1 -16.05 10.94 10.24
N LYS A 2 -14.77 11.27 10.43
CA LYS A 2 -13.84 10.51 11.26
C LYS A 2 -14.39 10.42 12.69
N ARG A 3 -14.32 9.23 13.28
CA ARG A 3 -14.72 8.98 14.66
C ARG A 3 -13.45 8.90 15.51
N ASP A 4 -13.52 9.37 16.74
CA ASP A 4 -12.46 9.11 17.72
C ASP A 4 -12.47 7.63 18.14
N THR A 5 -11.52 7.23 18.99
CA THR A 5 -11.42 5.88 19.55
C THR A 5 -12.70 5.45 20.29
N ASN A 6 -13.50 6.41 20.76
CA ASN A 6 -14.76 6.20 21.47
C ASN A 6 -15.99 6.23 20.54
N GLY A 7 -15.80 6.28 19.21
CA GLY A 7 -16.88 6.32 18.24
C GLY A 7 -17.57 7.69 18.09
N LYS A 8 -17.10 8.73 18.78
CA LYS A 8 -17.66 10.08 18.70
C LYS A 8 -17.19 10.78 17.44
N LYS A 9 -18.13 11.46 16.79
CA LYS A 9 -17.89 12.32 15.63
C LYS A 9 -16.98 13.49 16.03
N ILE A 10 -15.76 13.51 15.52
CA ILE A 10 -14.80 14.62 15.71
C ILE A 10 -14.80 15.52 14.48
N LYS A 11 -14.84 16.83 14.72
CA LYS A 11 -14.61 17.86 13.69
C LYS A 11 -13.14 18.28 13.77
N TRP A 12 -12.43 18.14 12.66
CA TRP A 12 -11.10 18.69 12.50
C TRP A 12 -11.23 20.05 11.80
N CYS A 13 -10.67 21.08 12.43
CA CYS A 13 -10.53 22.41 11.84
C CYS A 13 -9.07 22.58 11.45
N GLY A 14 -8.80 22.80 10.16
CA GLY A 14 -7.43 22.97 9.66
C GLY A 14 -7.31 22.69 8.17
N TRP A 15 -6.08 22.72 7.69
CA TRP A 15 -5.70 22.43 6.32
C TRP A 15 -4.74 21.24 6.30
N LYS A 16 -4.79 20.46 5.23
CA LYS A 16 -3.86 19.37 4.93
C LYS A 16 -3.08 19.72 3.69
N LEU A 17 -1.81 19.34 3.73
CA LEU A 17 -0.88 19.47 2.62
C LEU A 17 -0.65 18.08 2.03
N HIS A 18 -0.97 17.90 0.75
CA HIS A 18 -0.68 16.68 0.00
C HIS A 18 0.47 16.99 -0.94
N ILE A 19 1.53 16.19 -0.90
CA ILE A 19 2.78 16.47 -1.60
C ILE A 19 3.17 15.26 -2.45
N VAL A 20 3.58 15.51 -3.70
CA VAL A 20 4.33 14.57 -4.51
C VAL A 20 5.80 14.93 -4.40
N CYS A 21 6.61 13.98 -3.97
CA CYS A 21 8.06 14.14 -3.86
C CYS A 21 8.78 13.22 -4.83
N ASP A 22 9.92 13.68 -5.35
CA ASP A 22 10.87 12.78 -5.99
C ASP A 22 11.53 11.90 -4.92
N SER A 23 11.51 10.58 -5.12
CA SER A 23 12.08 9.64 -4.15
C SER A 23 13.60 9.66 -4.11
N LYS A 24 14.26 10.18 -5.15
CA LYS A 24 15.72 10.24 -5.22
C LYS A 24 16.30 11.50 -4.59
N SER A 25 15.78 12.67 -4.97
CA SER A 25 16.23 13.96 -4.44
C SER A 25 15.51 14.38 -3.15
N GLU A 26 14.40 13.70 -2.82
CA GLU A 26 13.51 14.04 -1.70
C GLU A 26 12.86 15.42 -1.82
N LEU A 27 12.95 16.04 -3.00
CA LEU A 27 12.39 17.37 -3.25
C LEU A 27 10.89 17.29 -3.54
N PRO A 28 10.08 18.21 -2.98
CA PRO A 28 8.68 18.34 -3.34
C PRO A 28 8.56 18.85 -4.78
N LEU A 29 7.86 18.08 -5.62
CA LEU A 29 7.60 18.42 -7.03
C LEU A 29 6.28 19.14 -7.18
N ASP A 30 5.25 18.65 -6.49
CA ASP A 30 3.93 19.25 -6.55
C ASP A 30 3.17 19.15 -5.22
N ILE A 31 2.27 20.11 -5.00
CA ILE A 31 1.56 20.32 -3.75
C ILE A 31 0.08 20.60 -4.04
N LEU A 32 -0.80 20.02 -3.23
CA LEU A 32 -2.21 20.38 -3.15
C LEU A 32 -2.62 20.62 -1.70
N ILE A 33 -3.31 21.73 -1.45
CA ILE A 33 -3.83 22.08 -0.14
C ILE A 33 -5.34 21.83 -0.12
N THR A 34 -5.82 21.10 0.88
CA THR A 34 -7.25 20.87 1.08
C THR A 34 -7.66 21.14 2.53
N PRO A 35 -8.94 21.46 2.80
CA PRO A 35 -9.43 21.43 4.17
C PRO A 35 -9.20 20.07 4.82
N ALA A 36 -8.97 20.06 6.14
CA ALA A 36 -8.70 18.82 6.90
C ALA A 36 -9.88 17.83 6.90
N SER A 37 -11.08 18.29 6.54
CA SER A 37 -12.27 17.46 6.39
C SER A 37 -12.26 16.60 5.12
N VAL A 38 -11.43 16.95 4.12
CA VAL A 38 -11.32 16.20 2.87
C VAL A 38 -10.61 14.88 3.13
N TYR A 39 -11.13 13.83 2.50
CA TYR A 39 -10.58 12.49 2.57
C TYR A 39 -9.35 12.37 1.66
N ASP A 40 -8.27 11.79 2.16
CA ASP A 40 -6.98 11.83 1.46
C ASP A 40 -7.03 11.02 0.15
N GLY A 41 -7.73 9.88 0.12
CA GLY A 41 -7.88 9.08 -1.10
C GLY A 41 -8.60 9.80 -2.26
N THR A 42 -9.47 10.79 -1.98
CA THR A 42 -10.13 11.54 -3.07
C THR A 42 -9.24 12.60 -3.71
N VAL A 43 -8.07 12.84 -3.11
CA VAL A 43 -7.10 13.86 -3.53
C VAL A 43 -5.99 13.26 -4.39
N THR A 44 -5.59 12.02 -4.13
CA THR A 44 -4.42 11.35 -4.76
C THR A 44 -4.42 11.45 -6.28
N ILE A 45 -5.49 11.02 -6.94
CA ILE A 45 -5.58 11.03 -8.41
C ILE A 45 -5.45 12.45 -8.97
N LYS A 46 -6.11 13.43 -8.32
CA LYS A 46 -6.05 14.84 -8.74
C LYS A 46 -4.64 15.40 -8.59
N LEU A 47 -3.94 15.03 -7.52
CA LEU A 47 -2.56 15.46 -7.27
C LEU A 47 -1.61 14.86 -8.31
N ILE A 48 -1.75 13.58 -8.65
CA ILE A 48 -0.93 12.94 -9.69
C ILE A 48 -1.20 13.57 -11.06
N GLN A 49 -2.47 13.80 -11.42
CA GLN A 49 -2.83 14.48 -12.67
C GLN A 49 -2.24 15.89 -12.74
N LYS A 50 -2.28 16.65 -11.64
CA LYS A 50 -1.66 17.98 -11.56
C LYS A 50 -0.16 17.90 -11.80
N PHE A 51 0.52 16.97 -11.13
CA PHE A 51 1.94 16.72 -11.31
C PHE A 51 2.29 16.39 -12.75
N LEU A 52 1.57 15.44 -13.37
CA LEU A 52 1.79 15.05 -14.76
C LEU A 52 1.52 16.22 -15.73
N ASN A 53 0.48 17.03 -15.49
CA ASN A 53 0.23 18.20 -16.33
C ASN A 53 1.37 19.23 -16.28
N ASN A 54 2.00 19.40 -15.11
CA ASN A 54 3.09 20.35 -14.92
C ASN A 54 4.44 19.82 -15.42
N TYR A 55 4.65 18.50 -15.36
CA TYR A 55 5.99 17.92 -15.44
C TYR A 55 6.12 16.67 -16.32
N ARG A 56 5.09 16.27 -17.08
CA ARG A 56 5.11 15.07 -17.96
C ARG A 56 6.29 14.99 -18.92
N ASP A 57 6.79 16.14 -19.38
CA ASP A 57 7.89 16.20 -20.34
C ASP A 57 9.27 16.02 -19.67
N VAL A 58 9.31 16.11 -18.33
CA VAL A 58 10.53 16.01 -17.52
C VAL A 58 10.53 14.71 -16.71
N PHE A 59 9.38 14.28 -16.20
CA PHE A 59 9.24 13.11 -15.34
C PHE A 59 8.25 12.11 -15.93
N ALA A 60 8.68 10.85 -15.98
CA ALA A 60 7.86 9.67 -16.29
C ALA A 60 7.98 8.65 -15.15
N PRO A 61 7.19 8.79 -14.07
CA PRO A 61 7.30 7.92 -12.90
C PRO A 61 6.76 6.52 -13.22
N ASN A 62 7.59 5.50 -12.98
CA ASN A 62 7.19 4.09 -13.11
C ASN A 62 6.57 3.54 -11.81
N TYR A 63 6.80 4.21 -10.69
CA TYR A 63 6.47 3.73 -9.35
C TYR A 63 5.89 4.85 -8.49
N TYR A 64 4.85 4.55 -7.73
CA TYR A 64 4.26 5.46 -6.76
C TYR A 64 4.27 4.82 -5.37
N ALA A 65 5.01 5.39 -4.42
CA ALA A 65 5.04 4.93 -3.04
C ALA A 65 4.06 5.76 -2.18
N MET A 66 3.19 5.11 -1.42
CA MET A 66 2.12 5.78 -0.66
C MET A 66 1.88 5.11 0.70
N ASP A 67 1.37 5.86 1.67
CA ASP A 67 0.99 5.31 2.98
C ASP A 67 -0.37 4.59 2.95
N SER A 68 -0.69 3.87 4.03
CA SER A 68 -1.89 3.04 4.14
C SER A 68 -3.20 3.84 4.13
N GLY A 69 -3.16 5.14 4.35
CA GLY A 69 -4.28 6.05 4.15
C GLY A 69 -4.72 6.20 2.70
N TYR A 70 -3.91 5.73 1.74
CA TYR A 70 -4.19 5.71 0.30
C TYR A 70 -4.49 4.31 -0.24
N ASP A 71 -4.68 3.31 0.63
CA ASP A 71 -5.00 1.94 0.25
C ASP A 71 -6.46 1.82 -0.23
N PHE A 72 -6.69 2.21 -1.49
CA PHE A 72 -8.00 2.17 -2.16
C PHE A 72 -7.90 1.58 -3.56
N GLU A 73 -8.80 0.65 -3.87
CA GLU A 73 -8.90 -0.04 -5.18
C GLU A 73 -8.83 0.94 -6.37
N TYR A 74 -9.65 1.99 -6.36
CA TYR A 74 -9.69 2.97 -7.46
C TYR A 74 -8.36 3.73 -7.65
N ILE A 75 -7.52 3.84 -6.62
CA ILE A 75 -6.19 4.45 -6.74
C ILE A 75 -5.24 3.48 -7.45
N TYR A 76 -5.29 2.19 -7.11
CA TYR A 76 -4.51 1.16 -7.80
C TYR A 76 -4.88 1.08 -9.28
N GLU A 77 -6.18 1.09 -9.58
CA GLU A 77 -6.69 1.06 -10.95
C GLU A 77 -6.23 2.29 -11.75
N ALA A 78 -6.36 3.50 -11.20
CA ALA A 78 -5.91 4.72 -11.88
C ALA A 78 -4.40 4.71 -12.14
N ILE A 79 -3.59 4.30 -11.16
CA ILE A 79 -2.12 4.26 -11.32
C ILE A 79 -1.71 3.22 -12.37
N THR A 80 -2.34 2.05 -12.35
CA THR A 80 -1.98 0.95 -13.25
C THR A 80 -2.50 1.17 -14.67
N ASN A 81 -3.77 1.56 -14.80
CA ASN A 81 -4.45 1.62 -16.09
C ASN A 81 -4.29 2.98 -16.77
N ASP A 82 -4.40 4.08 -16.02
CA ASP A 82 -4.40 5.43 -16.60
C ASP A 82 -2.99 6.04 -16.65
N PHE A 83 -2.19 5.81 -15.61
CA PHE A 83 -0.82 6.34 -15.52
C PHE A 83 0.26 5.34 -15.96
N ASN A 84 -0.13 4.10 -16.26
CA ASN A 84 0.77 3.03 -16.72
C ASN A 84 2.00 2.85 -15.80
N ALA A 85 1.77 2.88 -14.49
CA ALA A 85 2.77 2.80 -13.44
C ALA A 85 2.40 1.75 -12.37
N THR A 86 3.32 1.44 -11.47
CA THR A 86 3.11 0.45 -10.40
C THR A 86 2.95 1.14 -9.04
N PRO A 87 1.83 0.93 -8.34
CA PRO A 87 1.64 1.42 -6.98
C PRO A 87 2.33 0.52 -5.94
N TYR A 88 3.00 1.14 -4.97
CA TYR A 88 3.57 0.54 -3.76
C TYR A 88 2.96 1.24 -2.53
N THR A 89 1.77 0.80 -2.15
CA THR A 89 1.03 1.35 -1.01
C THR A 89 1.21 0.47 0.22
N ALA A 90 1.40 1.07 1.39
CA ALA A 90 1.34 0.30 2.63
C ALA A 90 -0.07 -0.27 2.85
N TYR A 91 -0.17 -1.52 3.28
CA TYR A 91 -1.48 -2.16 3.49
C TYR A 91 -2.23 -1.58 4.71
N ASN A 92 -3.54 -1.38 4.59
CA ASN A 92 -4.39 -0.89 5.67
C ASN A 92 -5.21 -2.02 6.31
N HIS A 93 -4.77 -2.48 7.49
CA HIS A 93 -5.47 -3.52 8.26
C HIS A 93 -6.87 -3.12 8.78
N ARG A 94 -7.31 -1.86 8.65
CA ARG A 94 -8.57 -1.41 9.25
C ARG A 94 -9.77 -1.91 8.46
N GLY A 95 -10.60 -2.72 9.10
CA GLY A 95 -11.80 -3.27 8.48
C GLY A 95 -11.49 -4.30 7.39
N SER A 96 -10.26 -4.84 7.37
CA SER A 96 -9.89 -5.93 6.48
C SER A 96 -10.64 -7.19 6.85
N TYR A 97 -11.01 -7.97 5.82
CA TYR A 97 -11.49 -9.32 5.99
C TYR A 97 -10.36 -10.25 6.44
N ALA A 98 -10.71 -11.48 6.83
CA ALA A 98 -9.71 -12.52 7.05
C ALA A 98 -8.84 -12.69 5.79
N PRO A 99 -7.53 -12.95 5.95
CA PRO A 99 -6.64 -13.14 4.82
C PRO A 99 -7.11 -14.32 3.96
N PRO A 100 -6.77 -14.33 2.66
CA PRO A 100 -7.04 -15.47 1.78
C PRO A 100 -6.52 -16.78 2.37
N GLU A 101 -7.20 -17.88 2.04
CA GLU A 101 -6.77 -19.21 2.49
C GLU A 101 -5.32 -19.50 2.07
N GLY A 102 -4.53 -20.01 3.01
CA GLY A 102 -3.10 -20.28 2.79
C GLY A 102 -2.17 -19.11 3.07
N LEU A 103 -2.67 -17.97 3.57
CA LEU A 103 -1.88 -16.85 4.05
C LEU A 103 -2.16 -16.56 5.54
N ASP A 104 -1.20 -15.96 6.24
CA ASP A 104 -1.38 -15.41 7.59
C ASP A 104 -1.86 -13.93 7.55
N GLU A 105 -1.98 -13.30 8.72
CA GLU A 105 -2.42 -11.90 8.86
C GLU A 105 -1.46 -10.87 8.22
N ASP A 106 -0.20 -11.27 8.00
CA ASP A 106 0.83 -10.48 7.33
C ASP A 106 0.91 -10.80 5.83
N PHE A 107 -0.01 -11.62 5.30
CA PHE A 107 -0.01 -12.16 3.94
C PHE A 107 1.18 -13.05 3.60
N ASP A 108 1.84 -13.62 4.61
CA ASP A 108 2.89 -14.61 4.39
C ASP A 108 2.27 -16.00 4.19
N PRO A 109 2.80 -16.80 3.25
CA PRO A 109 2.22 -18.09 2.94
C PRO A 109 2.43 -19.09 4.08
N ILE A 110 1.37 -19.81 4.44
CA ILE A 110 1.36 -20.83 5.50
C ILE A 110 1.16 -22.22 4.93
N CYS A 111 1.71 -23.24 5.61
CA CYS A 111 1.46 -24.64 5.27
C CYS A 111 0.10 -25.13 5.80
N SER A 112 -0.29 -26.36 5.44
CA SER A 112 -1.49 -27.03 5.97
C SER A 112 -1.49 -27.19 7.51
N GLY A 113 -0.30 -27.25 8.12
CA GLY A 113 -0.11 -27.23 9.57
C GLY A 113 -0.16 -25.83 10.21
N ARG A 114 -0.51 -24.78 9.45
CA ARG A 114 -0.57 -23.37 9.87
C ARG A 114 0.78 -22.79 10.33
N TYR A 115 1.89 -23.34 9.85
CA TYR A 115 3.21 -22.73 10.06
C TYR A 115 3.59 -21.87 8.86
N LYS A 116 4.15 -20.69 9.15
CA LYS A 116 4.71 -19.77 8.15
C LYS A 116 5.80 -20.46 7.33
N LEU A 117 5.64 -20.44 6.01
CA LEU A 117 6.62 -21.02 5.11
C LEU A 117 7.91 -20.19 5.10
N VAL A 118 9.02 -20.86 4.84
CA VAL A 118 10.34 -20.22 4.82
C VAL A 118 10.67 -19.83 3.39
N TYR A 119 10.95 -18.54 3.17
CA TYR A 119 11.41 -18.05 1.88
C TYR A 119 12.71 -18.75 1.48
N TRP A 120 12.73 -19.29 0.26
CA TRP A 120 13.82 -20.13 -0.27
C TRP A 120 14.44 -19.56 -1.55
N GLY A 121 14.11 -18.31 -1.90
CA GLY A 121 14.60 -17.62 -3.07
C GLY A 121 13.52 -17.33 -4.11
N LYS A 122 13.96 -16.81 -5.25
CA LYS A 122 13.12 -16.39 -6.37
C LYS A 122 13.61 -17.06 -7.64
N ASP A 123 12.67 -17.50 -8.47
CA ASP A 123 12.95 -18.06 -9.80
C ASP A 123 12.09 -17.35 -10.83
N LYS A 124 12.73 -16.49 -11.62
CA LYS A 124 12.06 -15.57 -12.54
C LYS A 124 10.97 -14.78 -11.80
N ASN A 125 9.70 -15.06 -12.08
CA ASN A 125 8.54 -14.38 -11.52
C ASN A 125 7.90 -15.13 -10.34
N PHE A 126 8.46 -16.27 -9.94
CA PHE A 126 7.91 -17.09 -8.86
C PHE A 126 8.77 -16.97 -7.60
N LEU A 127 8.12 -16.69 -6.47
CA LEU A 127 8.74 -16.78 -5.15
C LEU A 127 8.68 -18.25 -4.69
N LYS A 128 9.82 -18.78 -4.24
CA LYS A 128 9.95 -20.15 -3.76
C LYS A 128 9.87 -20.15 -2.24
N PHE A 129 9.04 -21.04 -1.71
CA PHE A 129 8.87 -21.25 -0.28
C PHE A 129 9.09 -22.72 0.07
N ARG A 130 9.60 -22.99 1.27
CA ARG A 130 9.82 -24.34 1.79
C ARG A 130 9.10 -24.55 3.11
N CYS A 131 8.71 -25.80 3.35
CA CYS A 131 8.14 -26.22 4.62
C CYS A 131 9.14 -25.92 5.76
N PRO A 132 8.72 -25.20 6.82
CA PRO A 132 9.60 -24.83 7.93
C PRO A 132 10.17 -26.06 8.65
N HIS A 133 9.44 -27.16 8.70
CA HIS A 133 9.92 -28.41 9.28
C HIS A 133 11.10 -29.01 8.50
N ALA A 134 10.99 -29.04 7.17
CA ALA A 134 12.03 -29.58 6.29
C ALA A 134 13.37 -28.83 6.38
N VAL A 135 13.33 -27.58 6.86
CA VAL A 135 14.52 -26.73 7.08
C VAL A 135 14.84 -26.54 8.57
N GLY A 136 14.24 -27.34 9.46
CA GLY A 136 14.54 -27.34 10.90
C GLY A 136 14.10 -26.07 11.64
N ARG A 137 13.13 -25.32 11.09
CA ARG A 137 12.62 -24.06 11.67
C ARG A 137 11.37 -24.25 12.52
N CYS A 138 10.73 -25.41 12.48
CA CYS A 138 9.63 -25.75 13.39
C CYS A 138 9.58 -27.25 13.71
N ASN A 139 9.00 -27.57 14.88
CA ASN A 139 8.64 -28.92 15.28
C ASN A 139 7.19 -29.19 14.89
N CYS A 140 6.99 -29.76 13.71
CA CYS A 140 5.66 -30.04 13.18
C CYS A 140 5.12 -31.34 13.80
N PRO A 141 3.94 -31.33 14.45
CA PRO A 141 3.38 -32.52 15.10
C PRO A 141 2.84 -33.55 14.10
N THR A 142 2.65 -33.15 12.85
CA THR A 142 2.20 -34.01 11.73
C THR A 142 3.34 -34.50 10.83
N ALA A 143 4.59 -34.43 11.30
CA ALA A 143 5.77 -34.93 10.58
C ALA A 143 5.82 -36.45 10.50
#